data_AF-A0A9W7A3L8-F1
#
_entry.id   AF-A0A9W7A3L8-F1
#
_cell.length_a   1.000
_cell.length_b   1.000
_cell.length_c   1.000
_cell.angle_alpha   90.00
_cell.angle_beta   90.00
_cell.angle_gamma   90.00
#
_symmetry.space_group_name_H-M   'P 1'
#
loop_
_entity.id
_entity.type
_entity.pdbx_description
1 polymer ?
#
loop_
_entity_poly.entity_id
_entity_poly.type
_entity_poly.pdbx_seq_one_letter_code
_entity_poly.pdbx_strand_id
1 'polypeptide(L)'
;SNYVCVGLKAAFEIAGKEVPPLKYTINSQVPFARGLGSSSAAIVGGIIAGLVLAGHKLPCWGSEALLQIASKIEGHPDNVAPAIYGGIQLGIDNGERNALGPNISRKDAAFNIGRVAYLVNGLNHGNLDCLKHGCEDALHQPQRGAAIYRYLYPMISAAEAAGANACYLSGAGPTVMALTSGSSGDIFTQHEKELNHVEVAKAMKRSARESGIEGRVVVTNIASEGAKVIRVEPPFSSEENGEIIYKDGKV
;
A
#
# COMPACT_ATOMS: atom_id res chain seq x y z
N SER A 1 6.09 18.48 4.95
CA SER A 1 7.25 18.23 4.07
C SER A 1 6.79 17.67 2.74
N ASN A 2 7.47 17.96 1.63
CA ASN A 2 7.22 17.29 0.35
C ASN A 2 7.96 15.95 0.32
N TYR A 3 7.24 14.83 0.39
CA TYR A 3 7.82 13.48 0.50
C TYR A 3 8.61 13.03 -0.74
N VAL A 4 8.28 13.53 -1.93
CA VAL A 4 9.12 13.30 -3.14
C VAL A 4 10.48 13.93 -2.95
N CYS A 5 10.52 15.16 -2.44
CA CYS A 5 11.80 15.84 -2.18
C CYS A 5 12.57 15.19 -1.04
N VAL A 6 11.90 14.63 -0.04
CA VAL A 6 12.56 13.88 1.05
C VAL A 6 13.25 12.63 0.50
N GLY A 7 12.53 11.81 -0.27
CA GLY A 7 13.09 10.62 -0.90
C GLY A 7 14.25 10.96 -1.85
N LEU A 8 14.10 12.02 -2.65
CA LEU A 8 15.14 12.48 -3.57
C LEU A 8 16.40 12.93 -2.83
N LYS A 9 16.26 13.71 -1.75
CA LYS A 9 17.41 14.15 -0.95
C LYS A 9 18.15 12.97 -0.32
N ALA A 10 17.41 12.01 0.22
CA ALA A 10 18.01 10.80 0.79
C ALA A 10 18.82 10.01 -0.25
N ALA A 11 18.33 9.91 -1.48
CA ALA A 11 19.06 9.28 -2.58
C ALA A 11 20.38 10.00 -2.91
N PHE A 12 20.37 11.33 -2.98
CA PHE A 12 21.57 12.13 -3.25
C PHE A 12 22.58 12.08 -2.11
N GLU A 13 22.10 12.07 -0.86
CA GLU A 13 22.95 11.88 0.32
C GLU A 13 23.67 10.54 0.28
N ILE A 14 22.96 9.46 -0.05
CA ILE A 14 23.55 8.11 -0.22
C ILE A 14 24.56 8.09 -1.38
N ALA A 15 24.30 8.84 -2.45
CA ALA A 15 25.21 8.96 -3.58
C ALA A 15 26.45 9.84 -3.29
N GLY A 16 26.49 10.53 -2.13
CA GLY A 16 27.54 11.50 -1.81
C GLY A 16 27.56 12.71 -2.75
N LYS A 17 26.39 13.11 -3.28
CA LYS A 17 26.23 14.20 -4.24
C LYS A 17 25.30 15.28 -3.72
N GLU A 18 25.51 16.50 -4.17
CA GLU A 18 24.55 17.59 -3.93
C GLU A 18 23.36 17.48 -4.89
N VAL A 19 22.18 17.84 -4.38
CA VAL A 19 20.97 17.90 -5.20
C VAL A 19 21.08 19.09 -6.15
N PRO A 20 21.06 18.89 -7.48
CA PRO A 20 21.10 20.00 -8.43
C PRO A 20 19.79 20.81 -8.38
N PRO A 21 19.75 22.01 -8.99
CA PRO A 21 18.50 22.70 -9.25
C PRO A 21 17.59 21.82 -10.13
N LEU A 22 16.39 21.52 -9.65
CA LEU A 22 15.43 20.65 -10.34
C LEU A 22 14.09 21.34 -10.53
N LYS A 23 13.51 21.16 -11.71
CA LYS A 23 12.08 21.37 -11.95
C LYS A 23 11.39 20.00 -11.93
N TYR A 24 10.40 19.84 -11.07
CA TYR A 24 9.65 18.58 -10.96
C TYR A 24 8.15 18.82 -11.06
N THR A 25 7.43 17.77 -11.45
CA THR A 25 5.97 17.76 -11.49
C THR A 25 5.50 16.43 -10.92
N ILE A 26 4.55 16.46 -10.01
CA ILE A 26 4.00 15.28 -9.35
C ILE A 26 2.56 15.13 -9.85
N ASN A 27 2.27 14.02 -10.52
CA ASN A 27 0.91 13.64 -10.87
C ASN A 27 0.55 12.38 -10.07
N SER A 28 -0.27 12.53 -9.03
CA SER A 28 -0.70 11.42 -8.17
C SER A 28 -2.21 11.23 -8.25
N GLN A 29 -2.62 9.98 -8.49
CA GLN A 29 -4.02 9.57 -8.39
C GLN A 29 -4.35 8.96 -7.01
N VAL A 30 -3.32 8.72 -6.17
CA VAL A 30 -3.51 8.17 -4.82
C VAL A 30 -4.03 9.29 -3.90
N PRO A 31 -5.21 9.11 -3.29
CA PRO A 31 -5.79 10.14 -2.42
C PRO A 31 -4.89 10.47 -1.23
N PHE A 32 -4.59 11.75 -1.07
CA PHE A 32 -3.73 12.23 0.01
C PHE A 32 -4.36 12.03 1.40
N ALA A 33 -3.58 11.55 2.36
CA ALA A 33 -3.98 11.37 3.76
C ALA A 33 -5.27 10.55 3.97
N ARG A 34 -5.48 9.51 3.13
CA ARG A 34 -6.64 8.60 3.22
C ARG A 34 -6.32 7.18 3.68
N GLY A 35 -5.11 6.91 4.18
CA GLY A 35 -4.70 5.55 4.56
C GLY A 35 -4.47 4.63 3.35
N LEU A 36 -4.12 5.21 2.20
CA LEU A 36 -3.92 4.53 0.91
C LEU A 36 -2.45 4.54 0.45
N GLY A 37 -1.49 4.83 1.33
CA GLY A 37 -0.05 4.79 1.00
C GLY A 37 0.46 5.93 0.10
N SER A 38 -0.23 7.09 0.06
CA SER A 38 0.22 8.23 -0.76
C SER A 38 1.59 8.78 -0.35
N SER A 39 1.95 8.75 0.94
CA SER A 39 3.26 9.15 1.45
C SER A 39 4.35 8.20 0.96
N SER A 40 4.15 6.90 1.17
CA SER A 40 5.08 5.85 0.80
C SER A 40 5.33 5.84 -0.71
N ALA A 41 4.28 5.97 -1.54
CA ALA A 41 4.43 6.08 -2.99
C ALA A 41 5.28 7.31 -3.40
N ALA A 42 5.08 8.45 -2.74
CA ALA A 42 5.87 9.66 -2.98
C ALA A 42 7.34 9.52 -2.55
N ILE A 43 7.59 8.90 -1.38
CA ILE A 43 8.95 8.61 -0.90
C ILE A 43 9.67 7.69 -1.89
N VAL A 44 9.06 6.56 -2.23
CA VAL A 44 9.64 5.57 -3.16
C VAL A 44 9.92 6.22 -4.52
N GLY A 45 8.97 6.97 -5.07
CA GLY A 45 9.17 7.71 -6.32
C GLY A 45 10.31 8.73 -6.24
N GLY A 46 10.42 9.45 -5.12
CA GLY A 46 11.51 10.38 -4.86
C GLY A 46 12.88 9.72 -4.79
N ILE A 47 13.00 8.60 -4.06
CA ILE A 47 14.25 7.85 -3.94
C ILE A 47 14.69 7.32 -5.31
N ILE A 48 13.78 6.67 -6.05
CA ILE A 48 14.09 6.13 -7.38
C ILE A 48 14.54 7.26 -8.31
N ALA A 49 13.79 8.37 -8.38
CA ALA A 49 14.16 9.50 -9.21
C ALA A 49 15.53 10.08 -8.81
N GLY A 50 15.79 10.22 -7.51
CA GLY A 50 17.06 10.74 -7.01
C GLY A 50 18.25 9.83 -7.33
N LEU A 51 18.10 8.52 -7.17
CA LEU A 51 19.17 7.56 -7.47
C LEU A 51 19.47 7.51 -8.97
N VAL A 52 18.43 7.54 -9.82
CA VAL A 52 18.59 7.64 -11.27
C VAL A 52 19.32 8.93 -11.66
N LEU A 53 18.90 10.08 -11.15
CA LEU A 53 19.55 11.37 -11.41
C LEU A 53 20.98 11.44 -10.87
N ALA A 54 21.27 10.75 -9.77
CA ALA A 54 22.62 10.61 -9.22
C ALA A 54 23.51 9.64 -10.01
N GLY A 55 22.99 8.99 -11.07
CA GLY A 55 23.74 8.09 -11.94
C GLY A 55 23.88 6.65 -11.40
N HIS A 56 23.07 6.26 -10.42
CA HIS A 56 23.04 4.88 -9.95
C HIS A 56 22.28 3.98 -10.92
N LYS A 57 22.84 2.78 -11.16
CA LYS A 57 22.14 1.67 -11.80
C LYS A 57 21.19 1.04 -10.77
N LEU A 58 19.91 0.89 -11.08
CA LEU A 58 18.97 0.23 -10.16
C LEU A 58 18.03 -0.75 -10.87
N PRO A 59 17.89 -1.98 -10.35
CA PRO A 59 16.65 -2.71 -10.49
C PRO A 59 15.61 -1.94 -9.65
N CYS A 60 14.83 -1.09 -10.30
CA CYS A 60 13.84 -0.26 -9.60
C CYS A 60 12.72 -1.11 -8.94
N TRP A 61 12.57 -2.36 -9.39
CA TRP A 61 11.66 -3.36 -8.84
C TRP A 61 12.44 -4.40 -8.04
N GLY A 62 11.91 -4.84 -6.88
CA GLY A 62 12.53 -5.95 -6.16
C GLY A 62 13.73 -5.60 -5.27
N SER A 63 14.06 -4.31 -5.09
CA SER A 63 15.29 -3.92 -4.37
C SER A 63 15.10 -3.81 -2.86
N GLU A 64 15.74 -4.71 -2.12
CA GLU A 64 15.79 -4.68 -0.65
C GLU A 64 16.49 -3.42 -0.12
N ALA A 65 17.53 -2.94 -0.81
CA ALA A 65 18.17 -1.67 -0.44
C ALA A 65 17.19 -0.49 -0.52
N LEU A 66 16.32 -0.46 -1.54
CA LEU A 66 15.28 0.55 -1.67
C LEU A 66 14.26 0.44 -0.53
N LEU A 67 13.88 -0.78 -0.15
CA LEU A 67 12.99 -1.01 0.99
C LEU A 67 13.59 -0.45 2.28
N GLN A 68 14.87 -0.71 2.54
CA GLN A 68 15.52 -0.25 3.78
C GLN A 68 15.59 1.28 3.85
N ILE A 69 15.92 1.96 2.74
CA ILE A 69 15.94 3.43 2.67
C ILE A 69 14.54 3.98 2.89
N ALA A 70 13.55 3.47 2.16
CA ALA A 70 12.17 3.95 2.23
C ALA A 70 11.55 3.71 3.61
N SER A 71 11.78 2.54 4.20
CA SER A 71 11.28 2.19 5.53
C SER A 71 11.92 3.05 6.62
N LYS A 72 13.20 3.42 6.48
CA LYS A 72 13.85 4.36 7.42
C LYS A 72 13.22 5.75 7.38
N ILE A 73 12.77 6.21 6.21
CA ILE A 73 12.13 7.51 6.03
C ILE A 73 10.67 7.50 6.50
N GLU A 74 9.90 6.48 6.11
CA GLU A 74 8.49 6.35 6.47
C GLU A 74 8.32 5.92 7.94
N GLY A 75 9.27 5.17 8.47
CA GLY A 75 9.26 4.58 9.80
C GLY A 75 8.69 3.15 9.86
N HIS A 76 8.18 2.62 8.75
CA HIS A 76 7.62 1.26 8.68
C HIS A 76 7.58 0.70 7.24
N PRO A 77 7.57 -0.64 7.06
CA PRO A 77 7.68 -1.27 5.75
C PRO A 77 6.34 -1.56 5.04
N ASP A 78 5.23 -1.68 5.77
CA ASP A 78 3.94 -2.19 5.27
C ASP A 78 3.34 -1.43 4.07
N ASN A 79 3.65 -0.15 3.87
CA ASN A 79 3.20 0.62 2.70
C ASN A 79 4.31 0.87 1.67
N VAL A 80 5.57 0.98 2.10
CA VAL A 80 6.69 1.14 1.16
C VAL A 80 7.01 -0.16 0.42
N ALA A 81 6.87 -1.33 1.08
CA ALA A 81 7.07 -2.63 0.47
C ALA A 81 6.14 -2.87 -0.72
N PRO A 82 4.80 -2.80 -0.61
CA PRO A 82 3.94 -2.96 -1.79
C PRO A 82 4.12 -1.84 -2.82
N ALA A 83 4.56 -0.63 -2.41
CA ALA A 83 4.90 0.42 -3.38
C ALA A 83 6.17 0.10 -4.18
N ILE A 84 7.10 -0.70 -3.66
CA ILE A 84 8.35 -1.13 -4.33
C ILE A 84 8.15 -2.43 -5.10
N TYR A 85 7.55 -3.42 -4.46
CA TYR A 85 7.44 -4.79 -4.96
C TYR A 85 6.16 -5.04 -5.74
N GLY A 86 5.10 -4.26 -5.52
CA GLY A 86 3.75 -4.63 -5.94
C GLY A 86 3.19 -5.76 -5.09
N GLY A 87 1.99 -6.22 -5.45
CA GLY A 87 1.30 -7.34 -4.81
C GLY A 87 0.93 -7.08 -3.35
N ILE A 88 0.75 -8.18 -2.62
CA ILE A 88 0.58 -8.20 -1.17
C ILE A 88 1.91 -8.57 -0.55
N GLN A 89 2.39 -7.76 0.38
CA GLN A 89 3.70 -7.91 1.00
C GLN A 89 3.57 -8.15 2.51
N LEU A 90 4.44 -9.01 3.04
CA LEU A 90 4.60 -9.21 4.48
C LEU A 90 5.88 -8.48 4.92
N GLY A 91 5.73 -7.42 5.70
CA GLY A 91 6.84 -6.69 6.30
C GLY A 91 6.93 -6.96 7.79
N ILE A 92 8.14 -7.19 8.29
CA ILE A 92 8.41 -7.28 9.72
C ILE A 92 9.06 -5.98 10.16
N ASP A 93 8.53 -5.40 11.22
CA ASP A 93 9.05 -4.17 11.82
C ASP A 93 9.18 -4.40 13.32
N ASN A 94 10.37 -4.12 13.85
CA ASN A 94 10.64 -4.18 15.29
C ASN A 94 10.32 -2.85 16.00
N GLY A 95 9.82 -1.85 15.26
CA GLY A 95 9.62 -0.48 15.70
C GLY A 95 8.41 -0.22 16.61
N GLU A 96 8.48 0.93 17.29
CA GLU A 96 7.46 1.46 18.19
C GLU A 96 6.35 2.18 17.42
N ARG A 97 5.32 1.44 16.96
CA ARG A 97 4.10 2.12 16.52
C ARG A 97 3.36 2.68 17.73
N ASN A 98 3.37 4.00 17.86
CA ASN A 98 2.59 4.77 18.85
C ASN A 98 1.05 4.68 18.68
N ALA A 99 0.56 3.73 17.88
CA ALA A 99 -0.87 3.54 17.66
C ALA A 99 -1.56 2.76 18.79
N LEU A 100 -0.79 2.01 19.58
CA LEU A 100 -1.27 1.21 20.70
C LEU A 100 -0.62 1.70 22.00
N GLY A 101 -1.30 1.47 23.12
CA GLY A 101 -0.67 1.59 24.43
C GLY A 101 0.47 0.57 24.59
N PRO A 102 1.37 0.77 25.57
CA PRO A 102 2.55 -0.08 25.76
C PRO A 102 2.22 -1.53 26.16
N ASN A 103 0.96 -1.81 26.53
CA ASN A 103 0.52 -3.12 27.00
C ASN A 103 -0.69 -3.60 26.22
N ILE A 104 -0.68 -4.87 25.85
CA ILE A 104 -1.80 -5.59 25.25
C ILE A 104 -2.08 -6.85 26.09
N SER A 105 -3.33 -7.32 26.09
CA SER A 105 -3.65 -8.55 26.81
C SER A 105 -3.08 -9.78 26.07
N ARG A 106 -2.68 -10.82 26.81
CA ARG A 106 -2.24 -12.09 26.20
C ARG A 106 -3.32 -12.70 25.29
N LYS A 107 -4.60 -12.49 25.63
CA LYS A 107 -5.75 -12.94 24.83
C LYS A 107 -5.76 -12.26 23.47
N ASP A 108 -5.64 -10.93 23.43
CA ASP A 108 -5.69 -10.17 22.18
C ASP A 108 -4.44 -10.42 21.33
N ALA A 109 -3.27 -10.55 21.97
CA ALA A 109 -2.03 -10.96 21.29
C ALA A 109 -2.19 -12.33 20.61
N ALA A 110 -2.66 -13.35 21.33
CA ALA A 110 -2.87 -14.69 20.80
C ALA A 110 -3.94 -14.70 19.69
N PHE A 111 -5.01 -13.92 19.86
CA PHE A 111 -6.04 -13.73 18.84
C PHE A 111 -5.42 -13.19 17.55
N ASN A 112 -4.75 -12.03 17.59
CA ASN A 112 -4.15 -11.40 16.41
C ASN A 112 -3.08 -12.26 15.74
N ILE A 113 -2.22 -12.95 16.49
CA ILE A 113 -1.23 -13.88 15.92
C ILE A 113 -1.94 -14.97 15.11
N GLY A 114 -3.01 -15.56 15.67
CA GLY A 114 -3.81 -16.57 14.97
C GLY A 114 -4.49 -16.02 13.71
N ARG A 115 -4.98 -14.76 13.76
CA ARG A 115 -5.63 -14.09 12.63
C ARG A 115 -4.67 -13.83 11.48
N VAL A 116 -3.48 -13.29 11.77
CA VAL A 116 -2.43 -13.09 10.77
C VAL A 116 -1.97 -14.42 10.17
N ALA A 117 -1.75 -15.45 10.98
CA ALA A 117 -1.39 -16.77 10.48
C ALA A 117 -2.46 -17.34 9.53
N TYR A 118 -3.74 -17.17 9.87
CA TYR A 118 -4.85 -17.61 9.04
C TYR A 118 -4.97 -16.81 7.74
N LEU A 119 -4.72 -15.49 7.79
CA LEU A 119 -4.69 -14.62 6.62
C LEU A 119 -3.60 -15.03 5.63
N VAL A 120 -2.37 -15.21 6.12
CA VAL A 120 -1.23 -15.65 5.30
C VAL A 120 -1.51 -17.02 4.68
N ASN A 121 -2.05 -17.96 5.47
CA ASN A 121 -2.42 -19.27 4.97
C ASN A 121 -3.51 -19.20 3.88
N GLY A 122 -4.55 -18.39 4.09
CA GLY A 122 -5.63 -18.20 3.13
C GLY A 122 -5.14 -17.63 1.81
N LEU A 123 -4.33 -16.57 1.85
CA LEU A 123 -3.73 -15.96 0.67
C LEU A 123 -2.81 -16.94 -0.09
N ASN A 124 -1.98 -17.70 0.63
CA ASN A 124 -1.03 -18.64 0.01
C ASN A 124 -1.73 -19.83 -0.69
N HIS A 125 -2.93 -20.19 -0.27
CA HIS A 125 -3.71 -21.28 -0.86
C HIS A 125 -4.83 -20.80 -1.80
N GLY A 126 -4.95 -19.48 -2.02
CA GLY A 126 -6.06 -18.90 -2.79
C GLY A 126 -7.44 -19.12 -2.15
N ASN A 127 -7.50 -19.41 -0.84
CA ASN A 127 -8.75 -19.63 -0.13
C ASN A 127 -9.29 -18.29 0.39
N LEU A 128 -10.22 -17.71 -0.38
CA LEU A 128 -10.80 -16.41 -0.09
C LEU A 128 -11.78 -16.42 1.09
N ASP A 129 -12.34 -17.59 1.46
CA ASP A 129 -13.26 -17.72 2.59
C ASP A 129 -12.55 -17.44 3.93
N CYS A 130 -11.24 -17.72 3.97
CA CYS A 130 -10.41 -17.46 5.14
C CYS A 130 -10.21 -15.96 5.43
N LEU A 131 -10.32 -15.09 4.42
CA LEU A 131 -9.92 -13.69 4.53
C LEU A 131 -10.75 -12.93 5.56
N LYS A 132 -12.04 -13.22 5.66
CA LYS A 132 -12.95 -12.61 6.64
C LYS A 132 -12.38 -12.75 8.05
N HIS A 133 -12.05 -13.98 8.41
CA HIS A 133 -11.46 -14.28 9.71
C HIS A 133 -10.00 -13.81 9.78
N GLY A 134 -9.24 -13.82 8.70
CA GLY A 134 -7.86 -13.34 8.68
C GLY A 134 -7.73 -11.83 8.96
N CYS A 135 -8.75 -11.04 8.61
CA CYS A 135 -8.78 -9.59 8.75
C CYS A 135 -9.43 -9.09 10.05
N GLU A 136 -9.90 -9.97 10.95
CA GLU A 136 -10.36 -9.54 12.27
C GLU A 136 -9.17 -9.07 13.12
N ASP A 137 -9.36 -7.97 13.85
CA ASP A 137 -8.32 -7.33 14.64
C ASP A 137 -8.85 -6.96 16.03
N ALA A 138 -8.09 -7.32 17.07
CA ALA A 138 -8.39 -6.95 18.45
C ALA A 138 -7.49 -5.82 18.98
N LEU A 139 -6.53 -5.32 18.18
CA LEU A 139 -5.54 -4.35 18.64
C LEU A 139 -5.88 -2.91 18.25
N HIS A 140 -5.75 -2.55 16.98
CA HIS A 140 -5.78 -1.14 16.55
C HIS A 140 -7.15 -0.68 16.05
N GLN A 141 -7.89 -1.56 15.39
CA GLN A 141 -9.16 -1.31 14.76
C GLN A 141 -10.28 -1.06 15.78
N PRO A 142 -10.42 -1.82 16.89
CA PRO A 142 -11.40 -1.52 17.93
C PRO A 142 -11.20 -0.13 18.54
N GLN A 143 -9.96 0.23 18.84
CA GLN A 143 -9.60 1.51 19.44
C GLN A 143 -9.94 2.67 18.49
N ARG A 144 -9.54 2.57 17.21
CA ARG A 144 -9.82 3.60 16.19
C ARG A 144 -11.30 3.69 15.82
N GLY A 145 -11.98 2.54 15.71
CA GLY A 145 -13.41 2.48 15.39
C GLY A 145 -14.27 3.13 16.48
N ALA A 146 -13.96 2.85 17.75
CA ALA A 146 -14.68 3.44 18.88
C ALA A 146 -14.41 4.96 19.02
N ALA A 147 -13.16 5.37 18.84
CA ALA A 147 -12.74 6.76 19.10
C ALA A 147 -12.98 7.72 17.92
N ILE A 148 -12.67 7.30 16.69
CA ILE A 148 -12.53 8.20 15.53
C ILE A 148 -13.47 7.80 14.39
N TYR A 149 -13.59 6.51 14.10
CA TYR A 149 -14.27 6.00 12.89
C TYR A 149 -15.51 5.18 13.24
N ARG A 150 -16.54 5.83 13.83
CA ARG A 150 -17.78 5.16 14.25
C ARG A 150 -18.52 4.43 13.12
N TYR A 151 -18.30 4.86 11.88
CA TYR A 151 -18.84 4.25 10.66
C TYR A 151 -18.15 2.92 10.27
N LEU A 152 -17.00 2.60 10.88
CA LEU A 152 -16.16 1.46 10.49
C LEU A 152 -16.89 0.11 10.58
N TYR A 153 -17.38 -0.25 11.78
CA TYR A 153 -18.05 -1.54 11.99
C TYR A 153 -19.39 -1.66 11.27
N PRO A 154 -20.24 -0.60 11.19
CA PRO A 154 -21.39 -0.59 10.29
C PRO A 154 -21.02 -0.89 8.83
N MET A 155 -19.96 -0.25 8.31
CA MET A 155 -19.51 -0.47 6.93
C MET A 155 -18.93 -1.87 6.72
N ILE A 156 -18.18 -2.41 7.68
CA ILE A 156 -17.68 -3.80 7.65
C ILE A 156 -18.87 -4.77 7.56
N SER A 157 -19.85 -4.61 8.45
CA SER A 157 -21.04 -5.47 8.48
C SER A 157 -21.84 -5.39 7.17
N ALA A 158 -22.01 -4.19 6.62
CA ALA A 158 -22.70 -3.98 5.35
C ALA A 158 -21.94 -4.60 4.15
N ALA A 159 -20.61 -4.49 4.13
CA ALA A 159 -19.77 -5.07 3.09
C ALA A 159 -19.84 -6.60 3.10
N GLU A 160 -19.70 -7.22 4.27
CA GLU A 160 -19.76 -8.68 4.43
C GLU A 160 -21.14 -9.23 4.09
N ALA A 161 -22.22 -8.56 4.52
CA ALA A 161 -23.58 -8.95 4.17
C ALA A 161 -23.85 -8.86 2.66
N ALA A 162 -23.14 -7.97 1.96
CA ALA A 162 -23.18 -7.84 0.50
C ALA A 162 -22.21 -8.79 -0.23
N GLY A 163 -21.49 -9.65 0.49
CA GLY A 163 -20.64 -10.70 -0.07
C GLY A 163 -19.14 -10.41 -0.11
N ALA A 164 -18.66 -9.35 0.55
CA ALA A 164 -17.21 -9.11 0.64
C ALA A 164 -16.50 -10.28 1.34
N ASN A 165 -15.35 -10.71 0.79
CA ASN A 165 -14.51 -11.75 1.39
C ASN A 165 -13.83 -11.26 2.68
N ALA A 166 -13.57 -9.96 2.79
CA ALA A 166 -13.12 -9.30 4.01
C ALA A 166 -13.41 -7.80 3.93
N CYS A 167 -13.52 -7.13 5.07
CA CYS A 167 -13.60 -5.67 5.14
C CYS A 167 -12.89 -5.16 6.40
N TYR A 168 -12.03 -4.15 6.24
CA TYR A 168 -11.17 -3.65 7.32
C TYR A 168 -10.76 -2.18 7.10
N LEU A 169 -10.21 -1.55 8.14
CA LEU A 169 -9.64 -0.21 8.07
C LEU A 169 -8.35 -0.19 7.25
N SER A 170 -8.30 0.60 6.18
CA SER A 170 -7.09 0.75 5.35
C SER A 170 -6.02 1.56 6.08
N GLY A 171 -4.96 0.89 6.53
CA GLY A 171 -3.89 1.49 7.30
C GLY A 171 -4.42 2.24 8.53
N ALA A 172 -4.10 3.53 8.61
CA ALA A 172 -4.56 4.40 9.69
C ALA A 172 -6.00 4.94 9.52
N GLY A 173 -6.67 4.64 8.40
CA GLY A 173 -7.91 5.28 7.99
C GLY A 173 -7.70 6.66 7.35
N PRO A 174 -8.79 7.41 7.07
CA PRO A 174 -10.20 7.06 7.31
C PRO A 174 -10.82 6.04 6.34
N THR A 175 -10.10 5.59 5.31
CA THR A 175 -10.65 4.67 4.32
C THR A 175 -10.95 3.30 4.90
N VAL A 176 -12.11 2.75 4.55
CA VAL A 176 -12.48 1.35 4.78
C VAL A 176 -12.33 0.60 3.46
N MET A 177 -11.64 -0.54 3.49
CA MET A 177 -11.32 -1.35 2.33
C MET A 177 -12.04 -2.69 2.43
N ALA A 178 -12.65 -3.12 1.33
CA ALA A 178 -13.23 -4.45 1.19
C ALA A 178 -12.46 -5.24 0.13
N LEU A 179 -12.27 -6.53 0.38
CA LEU A 179 -11.74 -7.48 -0.59
C LEU A 179 -12.91 -8.28 -1.18
N THR A 180 -12.91 -8.39 -2.51
CA THR A 180 -13.96 -9.05 -3.29
C THR A 180 -13.33 -9.91 -4.37
N SER A 181 -13.90 -11.09 -4.63
CA SER A 181 -13.53 -11.91 -5.79
C SER A 181 -14.11 -11.37 -7.09
N GLY A 182 -13.69 -11.96 -8.21
CA GLY A 182 -14.37 -11.82 -9.50
C GLY A 182 -14.07 -10.56 -10.32
N SER A 183 -13.29 -9.58 -9.87
CA SER A 183 -12.98 -8.38 -10.69
C SER A 183 -11.86 -8.56 -11.71
N SER A 184 -11.18 -9.72 -11.72
CA SER A 184 -10.08 -10.05 -12.64
C SER A 184 -10.13 -11.51 -13.06
N GLY A 185 -9.94 -11.79 -14.36
CA GLY A 185 -10.09 -13.13 -14.96
C GLY A 185 -10.81 -13.07 -16.31
N ASP A 186 -11.01 -14.23 -16.95
CA ASP A 186 -11.78 -14.30 -18.20
C ASP A 186 -13.27 -14.09 -17.90
N ILE A 187 -13.83 -12.99 -18.42
CA ILE A 187 -15.22 -12.57 -18.26
C ILE A 187 -16.23 -13.63 -18.72
N PHE A 188 -15.85 -14.52 -19.64
CA PHE A 188 -16.71 -15.60 -20.13
C PHE A 188 -16.71 -16.82 -19.20
N THR A 189 -15.75 -16.91 -18.28
CA THR A 189 -15.64 -18.00 -17.29
C THR A 189 -16.10 -17.58 -15.90
N GLN A 190 -16.21 -16.28 -15.64
CA GLN A 190 -16.69 -15.73 -14.38
C GLN A 190 -18.21 -15.81 -14.29
N HIS A 191 -18.71 -16.37 -13.20
CA HIS A 191 -20.14 -16.34 -12.94
C HIS A 191 -20.55 -14.93 -12.49
N GLU A 192 -21.71 -14.44 -12.95
CA GLU A 192 -22.27 -13.15 -12.55
C GLU A 192 -22.40 -12.99 -11.02
N LYS A 193 -22.54 -14.12 -10.30
CA LYS A 193 -22.56 -14.21 -8.83
C LYS A 193 -21.20 -13.91 -8.16
N GLU A 194 -20.10 -13.96 -8.91
CA GLU A 194 -18.74 -13.68 -8.43
C GLU A 194 -18.38 -12.19 -8.55
N LEU A 195 -19.14 -11.39 -9.32
CA LEU A 195 -18.94 -9.95 -9.50
C LEU A 195 -19.63 -9.12 -8.41
N ASN A 196 -19.35 -9.41 -7.14
CA ASN A 196 -20.03 -8.78 -6.01
C ASN A 196 -19.54 -7.35 -5.68
N HIS A 197 -18.42 -6.90 -6.26
CA HIS A 197 -17.80 -5.61 -5.95
C HIS A 197 -18.74 -4.40 -6.13
N VAL A 198 -19.69 -4.46 -7.07
CA VAL A 198 -20.69 -3.39 -7.28
C VAL A 198 -21.68 -3.32 -6.11
N GLU A 199 -22.18 -4.45 -5.65
CA GLU A 199 -23.14 -4.50 -4.54
C GLU A 199 -22.45 -4.18 -3.20
N VAL A 200 -21.23 -4.68 -3.00
CA VAL A 200 -20.38 -4.30 -1.85
C VAL A 200 -20.14 -2.79 -1.83
N ALA A 201 -19.75 -2.20 -2.96
CA ALA A 201 -19.57 -0.75 -3.10
C ALA A 201 -20.82 0.05 -2.75
N LYS A 202 -22.00 -0.38 -3.23
CA LYS A 202 -23.29 0.26 -2.92
C LYS A 202 -23.63 0.14 -1.44
N ALA A 203 -23.45 -1.05 -0.84
CA ALA A 203 -23.74 -1.32 0.56
C ALA A 203 -22.85 -0.47 1.48
N MET A 204 -21.55 -0.44 1.24
CA MET A 204 -20.60 0.40 1.97
C MET A 204 -20.95 1.89 1.85
N LYS A 205 -21.25 2.37 0.64
CA LYS A 205 -21.62 3.77 0.41
C LYS A 205 -22.93 4.16 1.12
N ARG A 206 -23.90 3.25 1.16
CA ARG A 206 -25.15 3.44 1.91
C ARG A 206 -24.89 3.51 3.42
N SER A 207 -24.15 2.55 3.95
CA SER A 207 -23.80 2.51 5.38
C SER A 207 -23.00 3.73 5.83
N ALA A 208 -22.08 4.23 4.99
CA ALA A 208 -21.36 5.48 5.24
C ALA A 208 -22.31 6.68 5.35
N ARG A 209 -23.28 6.81 4.42
CA ARG A 209 -24.29 7.88 4.43
C ARG A 209 -25.20 7.81 5.65
N GLU A 210 -25.65 6.62 6.02
CA GLU A 210 -26.44 6.38 7.24
C GLU A 210 -25.66 6.74 8.51
N SER A 211 -24.33 6.63 8.46
CA SER A 211 -23.41 7.08 9.51
C SER A 211 -23.06 8.58 9.42
N GLY A 212 -23.69 9.33 8.52
CA GLY A 212 -23.46 10.77 8.33
C GLY A 212 -22.16 11.14 7.62
N ILE A 213 -21.53 10.19 6.92
CA ILE A 213 -20.25 10.39 6.23
C ILE A 213 -20.47 10.37 4.71
N GLU A 214 -20.00 11.42 4.04
CA GLU A 214 -19.88 11.44 2.59
C GLU A 214 -18.50 11.00 2.13
N GLY A 215 -18.43 10.36 0.97
CA GLY A 215 -17.18 9.87 0.43
C GLY A 215 -17.29 9.37 -1.00
N ARG A 216 -16.15 8.94 -1.54
CA ARG A 216 -16.00 8.35 -2.86
C ARG A 216 -15.65 6.88 -2.73
N VAL A 217 -16.24 6.06 -3.61
CA VAL A 217 -15.84 4.66 -3.78
C VAL A 217 -14.84 4.57 -4.92
N VAL A 218 -13.77 3.80 -4.72
CA VAL A 218 -12.80 3.44 -5.76
C VAL A 218 -12.71 1.92 -5.78
N VAL A 219 -12.99 1.33 -6.94
CA VAL A 219 -12.77 -0.10 -7.19
C VAL A 219 -11.46 -0.22 -7.97
N THR A 220 -10.55 -1.06 -7.50
CA THR A 220 -9.24 -1.28 -8.10
C THR A 220 -8.83 -2.73 -7.92
N ASN A 221 -7.91 -3.18 -8.77
CA ASN A 221 -7.24 -4.48 -8.63
C ASN A 221 -5.94 -4.32 -7.84
N ILE A 222 -5.43 -5.44 -7.30
CA ILE A 222 -4.09 -5.49 -6.73
C ILE A 222 -3.09 -5.21 -7.86
N ALA A 223 -2.24 -4.21 -7.68
CA ALA A 223 -1.17 -3.93 -8.61
C ALA A 223 -0.12 -5.04 -8.52
N SER A 224 0.11 -5.80 -9.59
CA SER A 224 1.12 -6.86 -9.62
C SER A 224 2.55 -6.33 -9.66
N GLU A 225 2.72 -5.08 -10.08
CA GLU A 225 4.00 -4.39 -10.18
C GLU A 225 4.06 -3.23 -9.19
N GLY A 226 5.25 -2.96 -8.66
CA GLY A 226 5.53 -1.78 -7.84
C GLY A 226 6.04 -0.60 -8.67
N ALA A 227 6.81 0.27 -8.04
CA ALA A 227 7.36 1.46 -8.67
C ALA A 227 8.32 1.10 -9.82
N LYS A 228 8.20 1.82 -10.93
CA LYS A 228 9.03 1.66 -12.12
C LYS A 228 9.36 2.99 -12.77
N VAL A 229 10.52 3.02 -13.42
CA VAL A 229 10.94 4.13 -14.27
C VAL A 229 10.34 3.92 -15.65
N ILE A 230 9.53 4.88 -16.12
CA ILE A 230 8.83 4.77 -17.42
C ILE A 230 9.69 5.31 -18.57
N ARG A 231 10.44 6.39 -18.32
CA ARG A 231 11.30 7.04 -19.32
C ARG A 231 12.40 7.84 -18.62
N VAL A 232 13.58 7.87 -19.23
CA VAL A 232 14.69 8.76 -18.87
C VAL A 232 15.24 9.38 -20.15
N GLU A 233 15.55 10.67 -20.12
CA GLU A 233 16.10 11.41 -21.24
C GLU A 233 17.30 12.26 -20.79
N PRO A 234 18.46 12.18 -21.50
CA PRO A 234 18.74 11.31 -22.64
C PRO A 234 18.56 9.81 -22.27
N PRO A 235 18.11 8.96 -23.22
CA PRO A 235 17.96 7.54 -22.96
C PRO A 235 19.32 7.02 -22.51
N PHE A 236 19.29 6.17 -21.49
CA PHE A 236 20.47 5.49 -21.00
C PHE A 236 21.30 4.90 -22.16
N SER A 237 22.63 5.02 -22.07
CA SER A 237 23.53 4.44 -23.05
C SER A 237 23.45 2.91 -23.05
N SER A 238 23.49 2.37 -24.28
CA SER A 238 23.47 0.96 -24.71
C SER A 238 23.14 -0.10 -23.66
N GLU A 239 22.02 -0.81 -23.87
CA GLU A 239 21.75 -2.09 -23.20
C GLU A 239 22.83 -3.13 -23.55
N GLU A 240 23.56 -3.60 -22.53
CA GLU A 240 24.36 -4.83 -22.58
C GLU A 240 23.89 -5.70 -21.41
N ASN A 241 23.46 -6.94 -21.68
CA ASN A 241 23.08 -7.93 -20.67
C ASN A 241 21.98 -7.51 -19.66
N GLY A 242 21.02 -6.67 -20.07
CA GLY A 242 19.94 -6.21 -19.19
C GLY A 242 20.38 -5.13 -18.19
N GLU A 243 21.55 -4.51 -18.41
CA GLU A 243 22.02 -3.37 -17.65
C GLU A 243 21.89 -2.06 -18.44
N ILE A 244 21.74 -0.98 -17.69
CA ILE A 244 21.50 0.38 -18.17
C ILE A 244 22.73 1.24 -17.85
N ILE A 245 23.33 1.93 -18.84
CA ILE A 245 24.57 2.73 -18.70
C ILE A 245 24.25 4.24 -18.85
N TYR A 246 25.03 5.14 -18.24
CA TYR A 246 24.95 6.59 -18.50
C TYR A 246 26.03 7.02 -19.49
N LYS A 247 25.66 7.80 -20.51
CA LYS A 247 26.64 8.52 -21.34
C LYS A 247 26.92 9.86 -20.66
N ASP A 248 28.17 10.02 -20.25
CA ASP A 248 28.78 11.25 -19.77
C ASP A 248 28.27 11.76 -18.41
N GLY A 249 28.98 11.39 -17.34
CA GLY A 249 28.77 11.79 -15.95
C GLY A 249 28.86 13.29 -15.64
N LYS A 250 28.05 14.11 -16.31
CA LYS A 250 27.76 15.50 -15.96
C LYS A 250 26.26 15.67 -15.76
N VAL A 251 25.91 16.02 -14.53
CA VAL A 251 24.65 16.64 -14.15
C VAL A 251 24.61 18.06 -14.70
#